data_AF-A0A916W3D3-F1
#
_entry.id   AF-A0A916W3D3-F1
#
_cell.length_a   1.000
_cell.length_b   1.000
_cell.length_c   1.000
_cell.angle_alpha   90.00
_cell.angle_beta   90.00
_cell.angle_gamma   90.00
#
_symmetry.space_group_name_H-M   'P 1'
#
loop_
_entity.id
_entity.type
_entity.pdbx_description
1 polymer ?
#
loop_
_entity_poly.entity_id
_entity_poly.type
_entity_poly.pdbx_seq_one_letter_code
_entity_poly.pdbx_strand_id
1 'polypeptide(L)'
;MTLKNILALDAATCALMGIALAAAAPTLSPLLTLPQDLLFYAGLLLLPIAGFMAILARQAQPWSTGVWLVILGNAAWVLASIVVLATTGPNMLGAVFLTFQAGVVAMLALAEFKAVARRRASIA
;
A
#
# COMPACT_ATOMS: atom_id res chain seq x y z
N MET A 1 -3.25 -14.93 -11.03
CA MET A 1 -4.05 -14.68 -9.81
C MET A 1 -5.35 -13.99 -10.16
N THR A 2 -6.43 -14.26 -9.43
CA THR A 2 -7.71 -13.53 -9.56
C THR A 2 -7.61 -12.16 -8.89
N LEU A 3 -8.49 -11.23 -9.24
CA LEU A 3 -8.56 -9.90 -8.59
C LEU A 3 -8.73 -10.02 -7.07
N LYS A 4 -9.54 -10.97 -6.60
CA LYS A 4 -9.75 -11.22 -5.17
C LYS A 4 -8.47 -11.60 -4.44
N ASN A 5 -7.66 -12.47 -5.04
CA ASN A 5 -6.42 -12.91 -4.42
C ASN A 5 -5.37 -11.79 -4.39
N ILE A 6 -5.37 -10.92 -5.40
CA ILE A 6 -4.49 -9.74 -5.42
C ILE A 6 -4.91 -8.76 -4.30
N LEU A 7 -6.20 -8.44 -4.20
CA LEU A 7 -6.73 -7.60 -3.11
C LEU A 7 -6.47 -8.19 -1.72
N ALA A 8 -6.57 -9.51 -1.56
CA ALA A 8 -6.27 -10.17 -0.30
C ALA A 8 -4.77 -10.09 0.07
N LEU A 9 -3.89 -10.27 -0.92
CA LEU A 9 -2.46 -10.12 -0.74
C LEU A 9 -2.11 -8.67 -0.38
N ASP A 10 -2.68 -7.71 -1.09
CA ASP A 10 -2.48 -6.29 -0.82
C ASP A 10 -2.93 -5.92 0.59
N ALA A 11 -4.16 -6.32 0.97
CA ALA A 11 -4.68 -6.17 2.33
C ALA A 11 -3.72 -6.72 3.38
N ALA A 12 -3.17 -7.93 3.17
CA ALA A 12 -2.23 -8.53 4.10
C ALA A 12 -0.92 -7.73 4.20
N THR A 13 -0.33 -7.33 3.06
CA THR A 13 0.90 -6.54 3.04
C THR A 13 0.71 -5.16 3.66
N CYS A 14 -0.43 -4.52 3.39
CA CYS A 14 -0.83 -3.23 3.93
C CYS A 14 -1.04 -3.30 5.44
N ALA A 15 -1.72 -4.34 5.94
CA ALA A 15 -1.90 -4.55 7.38
C ALA A 15 -0.56 -4.79 8.08
N LEU A 16 0.30 -5.65 7.52
CA LEU A 16 1.62 -5.96 8.08
C LEU A 16 2.49 -4.69 8.16
N MET A 17 2.54 -3.90 7.09
CA MET A 17 3.25 -2.62 7.09
C MET A 17 2.64 -1.63 8.08
N GLY A 18 1.32 -1.52 8.12
CA GLY A 18 0.59 -0.63 9.03
C GLY A 18 0.90 -0.94 10.49
N ILE A 19 0.86 -2.22 10.87
CA ILE A 19 1.22 -2.69 12.21
C ILE A 19 2.69 -2.40 12.51
N ALA A 20 3.59 -2.76 11.58
CA ALA A 20 5.03 -2.54 11.77
C ALA A 20 5.36 -1.06 12.00
N LEU A 21 4.80 -0.17 11.18
CA LEU A 21 5.00 1.26 11.29
C LEU A 21 4.40 1.83 12.58
N ALA A 22 3.15 1.50 12.91
CA ALA A 22 2.47 2.04 14.09
C ALA A 22 3.10 1.53 15.40
N ALA A 23 3.43 0.24 15.48
CA ALA A 23 3.95 -0.35 16.71
C ALA A 23 5.44 -0.08 16.94
N ALA A 24 6.24 0.01 15.86
CA ALA A 24 7.68 0.17 15.96
C ALA A 24 8.19 1.57 15.56
N ALA A 25 7.32 2.58 15.40
CA ALA A 25 7.72 3.94 15.03
C ALA A 25 8.89 4.51 15.89
N PRO A 26 8.89 4.40 17.23
CA PRO A 26 10.01 4.92 18.05
C PRO A 26 11.35 4.24 17.76
N THR A 27 11.32 2.97 17.39
CA THR A 27 12.52 2.19 17.05
C THR A 27 12.95 2.45 15.61
N LEU A 28 12.00 2.54 14.67
CA LEU A 28 12.27 2.73 13.24
C LEU A 28 12.72 4.15 12.91
N SER A 29 12.19 5.15 13.60
CA SER A 29 12.50 6.57 13.37
C SER A 29 14.01 6.87 13.36
N PRO A 30 14.78 6.55 14.42
CA PRO A 30 16.22 6.77 14.41
C PRO A 30 16.95 5.88 13.40
N LEU A 31 16.51 4.63 13.21
CA LEU A 31 17.14 3.68 12.28
C LEU A 31 17.04 4.11 10.82
N LEU A 32 15.90 4.67 10.42
CA LEU A 32 15.63 5.10 9.04
C LEU A 32 15.93 6.58 8.82
N THR A 33 16.18 7.34 9.89
CA THR A 33 16.28 8.81 9.86
C THR A 33 15.00 9.41 9.25
N LEU A 34 13.85 8.99 9.79
CA LEU A 34 12.53 9.47 9.39
C LEU A 34 11.76 10.00 10.60
N PRO A 35 10.91 11.03 10.46
CA PRO A 35 10.12 11.54 11.57
C PRO A 35 9.24 10.44 12.18
N GLN A 36 9.25 10.30 13.51
CA GLN A 36 8.47 9.27 14.21
C GLN A 36 6.97 9.42 13.94
N ASP A 37 6.45 10.65 14.02
CA ASP A 37 5.03 10.94 13.80
C ASP A 37 4.60 10.54 12.38
N LEU A 38 5.47 10.79 11.38
CA LEU A 38 5.23 10.36 10.01
C LEU A 38 5.03 8.84 9.94
N LEU A 39 5.95 8.06 10.54
CA LEU A 39 5.84 6.60 10.55
C LEU A 39 4.59 6.13 11.30
N PHE A 40 4.31 6.70 12.48
CA PHE A 40 3.19 6.30 13.30
C PHE A 40 1.84 6.55 12.62
N TYR A 41 1.61 7.78 12.13
CA TYR A 41 0.35 8.13 11.47
C TYR A 41 0.19 7.45 10.12
N ALA A 42 1.28 7.24 9.37
CA ALA A 42 1.27 6.42 8.16
C ALA A 42 0.84 4.98 8.48
N GLY A 43 1.38 4.40 9.56
CA GLY A 43 0.98 3.08 10.04
C GLY A 43 -0.50 2.99 10.39
N LEU A 44 -1.02 3.97 11.16
CA LEU A 44 -2.44 4.05 11.50
C LEU A 44 -3.34 4.22 10.29
N LEU A 45 -2.92 4.98 9.28
CA LEU A 45 -3.68 5.18 8.04
C LEU A 45 -3.80 3.88 7.22
N LEU A 46 -2.76 3.04 7.19
CA LEU A 46 -2.75 1.79 6.44
C LEU A 46 -3.74 0.76 6.98
N LEU A 47 -3.98 0.71 8.30
CA LEU A 47 -4.87 -0.29 8.91
C LEU A 47 -6.33 -0.25 8.39
N PRO A 48 -7.04 0.90 8.37
CA PRO A 48 -8.38 0.95 7.79
C PRO A 48 -8.37 0.69 6.27
N ILE A 49 -7.31 1.08 5.55
CA ILE A 49 -7.15 0.79 4.11
C ILE A 49 -7.02 -0.72 3.88
N ALA A 50 -6.21 -1.41 4.68
CA ALA A 50 -6.09 -2.87 4.67
C ALA A 50 -7.44 -3.55 4.97
N GLY A 51 -8.19 -3.03 5.95
CA GLY A 51 -9.54 -3.50 6.26
C GLY A 51 -10.49 -3.35 5.07
N PHE A 52 -10.46 -2.20 4.39
CA PHE A 52 -11.23 -1.95 3.19
C PHE A 52 -10.90 -2.95 2.07
N MET A 53 -9.61 -3.16 1.79
CA MET A 53 -9.16 -4.14 0.79
C MET A 53 -9.59 -5.57 1.15
N ALA A 54 -9.49 -5.96 2.42
CA ALA A 54 -9.93 -7.27 2.89
C ALA A 54 -11.45 -7.47 2.70
N ILE A 55 -12.26 -6.44 2.92
CA ILE A 55 -13.71 -6.47 2.66
C ILE A 55 -13.95 -6.70 1.16
N LEU A 56 -13.28 -5.95 0.28
CA LEU A 56 -13.39 -6.13 -1.18
C LEU A 56 -13.00 -7.55 -1.60
N ALA A 57 -11.90 -8.07 -1.07
CA ALA A 57 -11.37 -9.39 -1.39
C ALA A 57 -12.35 -10.52 -1.03
N ARG A 58 -13.25 -10.31 -0.06
CA ARG A 58 -14.26 -11.30 0.35
C ARG A 58 -15.50 -11.31 -0.54
N GLN A 59 -15.77 -10.25 -1.30
CA GLN A 59 -16.94 -10.16 -2.16
C GLN A 59 -16.89 -11.17 -3.31
N ALA A 60 -18.04 -11.75 -3.68
CA ALA A 60 -18.12 -12.64 -4.84
C ALA A 60 -17.67 -11.93 -6.12
N GLN A 61 -18.14 -10.69 -6.29
CA GLN A 61 -17.71 -9.77 -7.33
C GLN A 61 -17.35 -8.42 -6.68
N PRO A 62 -16.04 -8.11 -6.53
CA PRO A 62 -15.64 -6.80 -6.05
C PRO A 62 -16.18 -5.69 -6.95
N TRP A 63 -16.94 -4.77 -6.37
CA TRP A 63 -17.50 -3.61 -7.08
C TRP A 63 -16.40 -2.70 -7.66
N SER A 64 -16.62 -2.21 -8.89
CA SER A 64 -15.57 -1.55 -9.67
C SER A 64 -15.02 -0.28 -9.01
N THR A 65 -15.88 0.56 -8.43
CA THR A 65 -15.45 1.81 -7.80
C THR A 65 -14.52 1.55 -6.61
N GLY A 66 -14.84 0.54 -5.78
CA GLY A 66 -14.00 0.18 -4.65
C GLY A 66 -12.60 -0.26 -5.07
N VAL A 67 -12.49 -1.08 -6.13
CA VAL A 67 -11.21 -1.52 -6.67
C VAL A 67 -10.39 -0.35 -7.24
N TRP A 68 -11.04 0.60 -7.92
CA TRP A 68 -10.35 1.80 -8.41
C TRP A 68 -9.85 2.70 -7.28
N LEU A 69 -10.59 2.80 -6.17
CA LEU A 69 -10.12 3.51 -4.98
C LEU A 69 -8.83 2.89 -4.42
N VAL A 70 -8.72 1.56 -4.41
CA VAL A 70 -7.49 0.86 -4.01
C VAL A 70 -6.33 1.21 -4.95
N ILE A 71 -6.54 1.05 -6.27
CA ILE A 71 -5.50 1.33 -7.27
C ILE A 71 -4.99 2.78 -7.17
N LEU A 72 -5.91 3.75 -7.07
CA LEU A 72 -5.56 5.17 -6.97
C LEU A 72 -4.92 5.49 -5.61
N GLY A 73 -5.40 4.89 -4.53
CA GLY A 73 -4.80 5.03 -3.20
C GLY A 73 -3.37 4.50 -3.17
N ASN A 74 -3.11 3.33 -3.75
CA ASN A 74 -1.78 2.75 -3.89
C ASN A 74 -0.87 3.64 -4.75
N ALA A 75 -1.36 4.18 -5.86
CA ALA A 75 -0.60 5.13 -6.67
C ALA A 75 -0.25 6.41 -5.86
N ALA A 76 -1.19 6.94 -5.08
CA ALA A 76 -0.96 8.08 -4.21
C ALA A 76 0.07 7.76 -3.12
N TRP A 77 0.04 6.55 -2.55
CA TRP A 77 1.03 6.09 -1.57
C TRP A 77 2.45 6.04 -2.14
N VAL A 78 2.60 5.54 -3.38
CA VAL A 78 3.88 5.53 -4.09
C VAL A 78 4.41 6.95 -4.29
N LEU A 79 3.56 7.87 -4.74
CA LEU A 79 3.93 9.28 -4.91
C LEU A 79 4.32 9.92 -3.58
N ALA A 80 3.55 9.69 -2.52
CA ALA A 80 3.87 10.18 -1.19
C ALA A 80 5.22 9.64 -0.69
N SER A 81 5.54 8.38 -0.98
CA SER A 81 6.83 7.78 -0.62
C SER A 81 8.02 8.47 -1.31
N ILE A 82 7.85 8.85 -2.58
CA ILE A 82 8.86 9.62 -3.34
C ILE A 82 9.01 11.03 -2.76
N VAL A 83 7.90 11.69 -2.42
CA VAL A 83 7.92 13.02 -1.79
C VAL A 83 8.63 12.97 -0.44
N VAL A 84 8.33 11.97 0.40
CA VAL A 84 9.02 11.77 1.69
C VAL A 84 10.52 11.58 1.46
N LEU A 85 10.90 10.68 0.55
CA LEU A 85 12.31 10.45 0.21
C LEU A 85 13.05 11.75 -0.18
N ALA A 86 12.41 12.60 -0.96
CA ALA A 86 12.99 13.86 -1.45
C ALA A 86 13.03 14.99 -0.40
N THR A 87 12.19 14.93 0.63
CA THR A 87 11.99 16.06 1.57
C THR A 87 12.52 15.80 2.97
N THR A 88 12.69 14.55 3.39
CA THR A 88 13.09 14.23 4.77
C THR A 88 14.57 13.85 4.93
N GLY A 89 15.29 13.63 3.83
CA GLY A 89 16.71 13.26 3.85
C GLY A 89 17.01 11.98 4.65
N PRO A 90 16.33 10.85 4.39
CA PRO A 90 16.60 9.61 5.11
C PRO A 90 18.01 9.09 4.84
N ASN A 91 18.53 8.25 5.74
CA ASN A 91 19.78 7.55 5.49
C ASN A 91 19.61 6.46 4.41
N MET A 92 20.70 5.78 4.04
CA MET A 92 20.66 4.74 3.00
C MET A 92 19.65 3.61 3.31
N LEU A 93 19.52 3.20 4.58
CA LEU A 93 18.55 2.19 4.99
C LEU A 93 17.11 2.70 4.84
N GLY A 94 16.84 3.94 5.25
CA GLY A 94 15.55 4.59 5.07
C GLY A 94 15.17 4.78 3.60
N ALA A 95 16.14 5.13 2.74
CA ALA A 95 15.94 5.24 1.30
C ALA A 95 15.60 3.88 0.67
N VAL A 96 16.32 2.82 1.03
CA VAL A 96 16.01 1.45 0.59
C VAL A 96 14.63 1.02 1.09
N PHE A 97 14.31 1.29 2.36
CA PHE A 97 13.00 0.98 2.93
C PHE A 97 11.87 1.64 2.14
N LEU A 98 11.93 2.97 1.94
CA LEU A 98 10.92 3.74 1.21
C LEU A 98 10.77 3.28 -0.24
N THR A 99 11.88 3.09 -0.95
CA THR A 99 11.84 2.69 -2.37
C THR A 99 11.38 1.25 -2.55
N PHE A 100 11.80 0.34 -1.68
CA PHE A 100 11.40 -1.07 -1.73
C PHE A 100 9.90 -1.21 -1.49
N GLN A 101 9.37 -0.63 -0.40
CA GLN A 101 7.94 -0.73 -0.11
C GLN A 101 7.09 -0.03 -1.19
N ALA A 102 7.53 1.12 -1.72
CA ALA A 102 6.85 1.79 -2.81
C ALA A 102 6.84 0.93 -4.09
N GLY A 103 7.94 0.24 -4.38
CA GLY A 103 8.01 -0.71 -5.50
C GLY A 103 7.02 -1.87 -5.35
N VAL A 104 6.90 -2.44 -4.15
CA VAL A 104 5.92 -3.51 -3.86
C VAL A 104 4.49 -3.00 -4.06
N VAL A 105 4.15 -1.84 -3.50
CA VAL A 105 2.82 -1.22 -3.65
C VAL A 105 2.52 -0.90 -5.13
N ALA A 106 3.50 -0.39 -5.88
CA ALA A 106 3.35 -0.13 -7.32
C ALA A 106 3.07 -1.41 -8.11
N MET A 107 3.77 -2.52 -7.80
CA MET A 107 3.53 -3.80 -8.44
C MET A 107 2.13 -4.35 -8.15
N LEU A 108 1.64 -4.20 -6.91
CA LEU A 108 0.28 -4.59 -6.53
C LEU A 108 -0.77 -3.76 -7.28
N ALA A 109 -0.64 -2.43 -7.28
CA ALA A 109 -1.53 -1.53 -8.02
C ALA A 109 -1.59 -1.87 -9.53
N LEU A 110 -0.45 -2.17 -10.15
CA LEU A 110 -0.39 -2.60 -11.55
C LEU A 110 -1.06 -3.96 -11.75
N ALA A 111 -0.92 -4.89 -10.81
CA ALA A 111 -1.56 -6.19 -10.88
C ALA A 111 -3.09 -6.07 -10.78
N GLU A 112 -3.59 -5.23 -9.89
CA GLU A 112 -5.01 -4.90 -9.74
C GLU A 112 -5.58 -4.27 -11.00
N PHE A 113 -4.91 -3.24 -11.54
CA PHE A 113 -5.30 -2.59 -12.79
C PHE A 113 -5.39 -3.59 -13.95
N LYS A 114 -4.37 -4.43 -14.12
CA LYS A 114 -4.37 -5.49 -15.16
C LYS A 114 -5.47 -6.51 -14.94
N ALA A 115 -5.83 -6.83 -13.69
CA ALA A 115 -6.92 -7.74 -13.38
C ALA A 115 -8.29 -7.13 -13.70
N VAL A 116 -8.49 -5.84 -13.46
CA VAL A 116 -9.71 -5.10 -13.86
C VAL A 116 -9.84 -5.05 -15.38
N ALA A 117 -8.77 -4.71 -16.10
CA ALA A 117 -8.78 -4.64 -17.57
C ALA A 117 -9.17 -5.98 -18.22
N ARG A 118 -8.63 -7.09 -17.71
CA ARG A 118 -8.98 -8.44 -18.19
C ARG A 118 -10.44 -8.81 -17.95
N ARG A 119 -11.01 -8.44 -16.79
CA ARG A 119 -12.43 -8.66 -16.49
C ARG A 119 -13.37 -7.90 -17.43
N ARG A 120 -13.01 -6.68 -17.84
CA ARG A 120 -13.79 -5.90 -18.80
C ARG A 120 -13.78 -6.57 -20.18
N ALA A 121 -12.61 -7.03 -20.63
CA ALA A 121 -12.45 -7.71 -21.92
C ALA A 121 -13.17 -9.07 -22.01
N SER A 122 -13.45 -9.74 -20.88
CA SER A 122 -14.21 -11.01 -20.87
C SER A 122 -15.73 -10.84 -20.82
N ILE A 123 -16.22 -9.62 -20.57
CA ILE A 123 -17.67 -9.31 -20.49
C ILE A 123 -18.16 -8.62 -21.77
N ALA A 124 -17.24 -8.01 -22.54
CA ALA A 124 -17.48 -7.46 -23.87
C ALA A 124 -17.45 -8.56 -24.94
#